data_AF-A0A5R9IUX3-F1
#
_entry.id   AF-A0A5R9IUX3-F1
#
_cell.length_a   1.000
_cell.length_b   1.000
_cell.length_c   1.000
_cell.angle_alpha   90.00
_cell.angle_beta   90.00
_cell.angle_gamma   90.00
#
_symmetry.space_group_name_H-M   'P 1'
#
loop_
_entity.id
_entity.type
_entity.pdbx_description
1 polymer ?
#
loop_
_entity_poly.entity_id
_entity_poly.type
_entity_poly.pdbx_seq_one_letter_code
_entity_poly.pdbx_strand_id
1 'polypeptide(L)'
;MNIELLGISSDQLEPSTSGYPSDWEKFDVLMELDLCFENHQADSVFFEFYVASPKAIEKRGINSFMPPTLVLEEFDWSVIRRHISKLLLHANGSKPWTEVAMRLSGQIRPTSLSCFPF
;
A
#
# COMPACT_ATOMS: atom_id res chain seq x y z
N MET A 1 -18.08 6.07 -7.39
CA MET A 1 -16.86 6.49 -8.12
C MET A 1 -15.84 5.43 -7.86
N ASN A 2 -15.11 5.00 -8.89
CA ASN A 2 -14.08 4.00 -8.71
C ASN A 2 -12.78 4.67 -8.28
N ILE A 3 -11.99 3.93 -7.53
CA ILE A 3 -10.64 4.34 -7.17
C ILE A 3 -9.70 3.73 -8.20
N GLU A 4 -8.80 4.55 -8.74
CA GLU A 4 -7.78 4.16 -9.69
C GLU A 4 -6.40 4.17 -9.02
N LEU A 5 -5.59 3.16 -9.33
CA LEU A 5 -4.19 3.10 -8.95
C LEU A 5 -3.37 3.74 -10.07
N LEU A 6 -2.81 4.92 -9.83
CA LEU A 6 -1.92 5.61 -10.77
C LEU A 6 -0.51 5.01 -10.73
N GLY A 7 -0.02 4.68 -9.54
CA GLY A 7 1.35 4.21 -9.35
C GLY A 7 1.52 3.40 -8.08
N ILE A 8 2.52 2.53 -8.10
CA ILE A 8 3.06 1.86 -6.92
C ILE A 8 4.58 1.96 -6.99
N SER A 9 5.20 2.35 -5.88
CA SER A 9 6.65 2.54 -5.81
C SER A 9 7.20 2.30 -4.40
N SER A 10 8.52 2.24 -4.30
CA SER A 10 9.25 2.25 -3.03
C SER A 10 10.62 2.88 -3.23
N ASP A 11 10.95 3.88 -2.42
CA ASP A 11 12.29 4.50 -2.40
C ASP A 11 13.38 3.57 -1.84
N GLN A 12 13.00 2.40 -1.33
CA GLN A 12 13.93 1.37 -0.84
C GLN A 12 14.38 0.41 -1.94
N LEU A 13 13.78 0.52 -3.14
CA LEU A 13 14.06 -0.32 -4.29
C LEU A 13 14.66 0.52 -5.41
N GLU A 14 15.59 -0.06 -6.17
CA GLU A 14 16.21 0.60 -7.32
C GLU A 14 16.08 -0.29 -8.57
N PRO A 15 15.34 0.14 -9.61
CA PRO A 15 14.51 1.36 -9.68
C PRO A 15 13.29 1.30 -8.75
N SER A 16 12.75 2.44 -8.30
CA SER A 16 11.67 2.47 -7.30
C SER A 16 10.35 1.78 -7.69
N THR A 17 10.08 1.61 -8.99
CA THR A 17 8.82 1.05 -9.51
C THR A 17 8.92 -0.40 -10.00
N SER A 18 10.15 -0.93 -10.07
CA SER A 18 10.42 -2.25 -10.67
C SER A 18 11.63 -2.98 -10.07
N GLY A 19 12.32 -2.37 -9.12
CA GLY A 19 13.46 -2.93 -8.43
C GLY A 19 13.04 -4.08 -7.51
N TYR A 20 14.03 -4.81 -7.03
CA TYR A 20 13.84 -5.96 -6.15
C TYR A 20 14.66 -5.76 -4.87
N PRO A 21 14.19 -6.28 -3.73
CA PRO A 21 14.99 -6.26 -2.52
C PRO A 21 16.30 -7.04 -2.73
N SER A 22 17.35 -6.65 -2.02
CA SER A 22 18.65 -7.34 -2.09
C SER A 22 18.60 -8.78 -1.58
N ASP A 23 17.63 -9.10 -0.71
CA ASP A 23 17.40 -10.43 -0.15
C ASP A 23 15.94 -10.84 -0.44
N TRP A 24 15.78 -11.93 -1.19
CA TRP A 24 14.49 -12.40 -1.69
C TRP A 24 13.71 -13.21 -0.66
N GLU A 25 14.38 -13.71 0.38
CA GLU A 25 13.76 -14.48 1.46
C GLU A 25 13.56 -13.65 2.72
N LYS A 26 14.23 -12.50 2.82
CA LYS A 26 14.20 -11.62 3.99
C LYS A 26 14.11 -10.15 3.58
N PHE A 27 12.92 -9.72 3.21
CA PHE A 27 12.61 -8.34 2.87
C PHE A 27 11.51 -7.76 3.77
N ASP A 28 11.58 -6.46 4.01
CA ASP A 28 10.55 -5.66 4.69
C ASP A 28 10.57 -4.27 4.06
N VAL A 29 9.70 -4.05 3.08
CA VAL A 29 9.76 -2.92 2.15
C VAL A 29 8.55 -2.03 2.35
N LEU A 30 8.77 -0.73 2.58
CA LEU A 30 7.69 0.26 2.59
C LEU A 30 7.28 0.58 1.15
N MET A 31 6.00 0.39 0.85
CA MET A 31 5.41 0.66 -0.45
C MET A 31 4.51 1.88 -0.37
N GLU A 32 4.56 2.72 -1.39
CA GLU A 32 3.66 3.84 -1.61
C GLU A 32 2.73 3.57 -2.81
N LEU A 33 1.46 3.94 -2.65
CA LEU A 33 0.40 3.87 -3.63
C LEU A 33 -0.07 5.28 -3.95
N ASP A 34 -0.08 5.64 -5.22
CA ASP A 34 -0.70 6.86 -5.72
C ASP A 34 -2.12 6.52 -6.19
N LEU A 35 -3.13 6.97 -5.45
CA LEU A 35 -4.53 6.67 -5.72
C LEU A 35 -5.27 7.94 -6.13
N CYS A 36 -6.12 7.85 -7.15
CA CYS A 36 -7.05 8.91 -7.50
C CYS A 36 -8.48 8.38 -7.62
N PHE A 37 -9.46 9.28 -7.64
CA PHE A 37 -10.77 8.89 -8.13
C PHE A 37 -10.79 8.94 -9.66
N GLU A 38 -11.58 8.06 -10.28
CA GLU A 38 -11.73 7.96 -11.73
C GLU A 38 -12.05 9.33 -12.36
N ASN A 39 -11.29 9.71 -13.40
CA ASN A 39 -11.34 11.03 -14.06
C ASN A 39 -10.92 12.24 -13.21
N HIS A 40 -10.32 12.05 -12.03
CA HIS A 40 -9.91 13.12 -11.10
C HIS A 40 -8.45 12.92 -10.64
N GLN A 41 -7.53 12.79 -11.60
CA GLN A 41 -6.10 12.59 -11.31
C GLN A 41 -5.46 13.75 -10.53
N ALA A 42 -5.99 14.97 -10.65
CA ALA A 42 -5.50 16.14 -9.93
C ALA A 42 -5.71 16.05 -8.41
N ASP A 43 -6.63 15.19 -7.94
CA ASP A 43 -6.97 15.01 -6.54
C ASP A 43 -6.39 13.69 -5.97
N SER A 44 -5.20 13.29 -6.46
CA SER A 44 -4.56 12.06 -6.00
C SER A 44 -4.08 12.15 -4.55
N VAL A 45 -4.12 11.02 -3.85
CA VAL A 45 -3.73 10.88 -2.45
C VAL A 45 -2.87 9.65 -2.30
N PHE A 46 -1.79 9.81 -1.55
CA PHE A 46 -0.84 8.74 -1.30
C PHE A 46 -1.25 7.89 -0.10
N PHE A 47 -1.14 6.57 -0.28
CA PHE A 47 -1.31 5.57 0.77
C PHE A 47 -0.05 4.72 0.86
N GLU A 48 0.22 4.16 2.03
CA GLU A 48 1.38 3.34 2.28
C GLU A 48 1.04 2.06 3.05
N PHE A 49 1.87 1.05 2.83
CA PHE A 49 1.83 -0.25 3.51
C PHE A 49 3.18 -0.95 3.35
N TYR A 50 3.42 -1.99 4.13
CA TYR A 50 4.63 -2.78 4.01
C TYR A 50 4.40 -4.03 3.15
N VAL A 51 5.42 -4.46 2.44
CA VAL A 51 5.53 -5.79 1.82
C VAL A 51 6.69 -6.51 2.50
N ALA A 52 6.42 -7.62 3.18
CA ALA A 52 7.43 -8.29 3.99
C ALA A 52 7.41 -9.81 3.78
N SER A 53 8.57 -10.44 3.97
CA SER A 53 8.67 -11.91 4.01
C SER A 53 8.34 -12.46 5.40
N PRO A 54 7.91 -13.73 5.51
CA PRO A 54 7.69 -14.36 6.82
C PRO A 54 8.91 -14.24 7.76
N LYS A 55 10.12 -14.45 7.23
CA LYS A 55 11.39 -14.33 7.98
C LYS A 55 11.65 -12.92 8.50
N ALA A 56 11.18 -11.89 7.80
CA ALA A 56 11.30 -10.51 8.27
C ALA A 56 10.28 -10.21 9.37
N ILE A 57 9.04 -10.71 9.24
CA ILE A 57 8.00 -10.60 10.26
C ILE A 57 8.41 -11.26 11.57
N GLU A 58 9.02 -12.44 11.53
CA GLU A 58 9.51 -13.17 12.72
C GLU A 58 10.50 -12.34 13.58
N LYS A 59 11.20 -11.39 12.96
CA LYS A 59 12.17 -10.53 13.65
C LYS A 59 11.55 -9.24 14.18
N ARG A 60 10.29 -8.93 13.87
CA ARG A 60 9.60 -7.77 14.43
C ARG A 60 9.37 -7.99 15.93
N GLY A 61 9.43 -6.91 16.70
CA GLY A 61 9.35 -6.97 18.16
C GLY A 61 8.02 -7.54 18.65
N ILE A 62 8.10 -8.44 19.63
CA ILE A 62 6.91 -8.94 20.34
C ILE A 62 6.22 -7.77 21.05
N ASN A 63 4.89 -7.78 21.13
CA ASN A 63 4.05 -6.73 21.72
C ASN A 63 4.15 -5.36 21.00
N SER A 64 4.37 -5.38 19.67
CA SER A 64 4.34 -4.17 18.84
C SER A 64 3.06 -4.07 18.00
N PHE A 65 2.58 -2.84 17.77
CA PHE A 65 1.55 -2.61 16.75
C PHE A 65 2.20 -2.75 15.38
N MET A 66 1.68 -3.67 14.57
CA MET A 66 2.19 -3.87 13.22
C MET A 66 1.55 -2.87 12.26
N PRO A 67 2.34 -2.19 11.42
CA PRO A 67 1.77 -1.42 10.33
C PRO A 67 1.04 -2.37 9.35
N PRO A 68 0.12 -1.86 8.54
CA PRO A 68 -0.50 -2.66 7.50
C PRO A 68 0.57 -3.31 6.62
N THR A 69 0.54 -4.64 6.51
CA THR A 69 1.60 -5.42 5.88
C THR A 69 1.02 -6.54 5.03
N LEU A 70 1.42 -6.59 3.76
CA LEU A 70 1.22 -7.74 2.88
C LEU A 70 2.41 -8.70 3.04
N VAL A 71 2.14 -9.91 3.52
CA VAL A 71 3.18 -10.93 3.69
C VAL A 71 3.27 -11.79 2.44
N LEU A 72 4.47 -11.94 1.87
CA LEU A 72 4.74 -12.74 0.68
C LEU A 72 5.94 -13.67 0.92
N GLU A 73 5.86 -14.92 0.47
CA GLU A 73 6.99 -15.86 0.52
C GLU A 73 8.17 -15.37 -0.35
N GLU A 74 7.86 -14.87 -1.54
CA GLU A 74 8.79 -14.30 -2.50
C GLU A 74 8.31 -12.93 -2.97
N PHE A 75 9.24 -11.99 -3.18
CA PHE A 75 8.90 -10.64 -3.63
C PHE A 75 8.48 -10.64 -5.11
N ASP A 76 7.23 -10.28 -5.38
CA ASP A 76 6.68 -10.22 -6.75
C ASP A 76 5.72 -9.04 -6.94
N TRP A 77 6.12 -8.10 -7.81
CA TRP A 77 5.33 -6.93 -8.20
C TRP A 77 3.95 -7.27 -8.75
N SER A 78 3.82 -8.34 -9.53
CA SER A 78 2.54 -8.76 -10.12
C SER A 78 1.57 -9.23 -9.04
N VAL A 79 2.08 -9.94 -8.02
CA VAL A 79 1.31 -10.38 -6.87
C VAL A 79 0.88 -9.18 -6.04
N ILE A 80 1.80 -8.26 -5.73
CA ILE A 80 1.49 -7.02 -4.99
C ILE A 80 0.38 -6.25 -5.70
N ARG A 81 0.53 -5.95 -7.00
CA ARG A 81 -0.48 -5.22 -7.79
C ARG A 81 -1.82 -5.91 -7.77
N ARG A 82 -1.86 -7.24 -7.93
CA ARG A 82 -3.11 -8.03 -7.87
C ARG A 82 -3.81 -7.92 -6.52
N HIS A 83 -3.07 -7.97 -5.42
CA HIS A 83 -3.65 -7.83 -4.08
C HIS A 83 -4.16 -6.41 -3.83
N ILE A 84 -3.43 -5.39 -4.27
CA ILE A 84 -3.88 -4.00 -4.20
C ILE A 84 -5.13 -3.78 -5.04
N SER A 85 -5.18 -4.24 -6.29
CA SER A 85 -6.40 -4.14 -7.11
C SER A 85 -7.61 -4.75 -6.43
N LYS A 86 -7.47 -5.93 -5.80
CA LYS A 86 -8.55 -6.56 -5.03
C LYS A 86 -8.96 -5.72 -3.82
N LEU A 87 -7.97 -5.18 -3.08
CA LEU A 87 -8.22 -4.34 -1.92
C LEU A 87 -9.03 -3.08 -2.30
N LEU A 88 -8.65 -2.40 -3.39
CA LEU A 88 -9.31 -1.18 -3.84
C LEU A 88 -10.78 -1.40 -4.23
N LEU A 89 -11.17 -2.61 -4.66
CA LEU A 89 -12.58 -2.94 -4.93
C LEU A 89 -13.49 -2.73 -3.72
N HIS A 90 -12.98 -2.89 -2.49
CA HIS A 90 -13.78 -2.71 -1.28
C HIS A 90 -14.13 -1.25 -0.99
N ALA A 91 -13.35 -0.32 -1.53
CA ALA A 91 -13.59 1.12 -1.40
C ALA A 91 -14.21 1.74 -2.67
N ASN A 92 -14.54 0.94 -3.68
CA ASN A 92 -15.32 1.42 -4.81
C ASN A 92 -16.70 1.91 -4.35
N GLY A 93 -17.14 3.01 -4.95
CA GLY A 93 -18.39 3.66 -4.59
C GLY A 93 -18.27 4.68 -3.46
N SER A 94 -17.19 4.67 -2.69
CA SER A 94 -16.99 5.60 -1.57
C SER A 94 -16.76 7.04 -2.03
N LYS A 95 -17.30 7.97 -1.25
CA LYS A 95 -17.08 9.43 -1.35
C LYS A 95 -17.32 10.07 0.02
N PRO A 96 -16.41 10.91 0.57
CA PRO A 96 -15.14 11.41 0.03
C PRO A 96 -13.94 10.52 0.45
N TRP A 97 -12.70 11.01 0.26
CA TRP A 97 -11.47 10.30 0.64
C TRP A 97 -11.47 9.78 2.08
N THR A 98 -12.10 10.47 3.03
CA THR A 98 -12.24 9.99 4.42
C THR A 98 -12.96 8.65 4.51
N GLU A 99 -13.98 8.43 3.69
CA GLU A 99 -14.69 7.16 3.62
C GLU A 99 -13.79 6.06 3.01
N VAL A 100 -13.01 6.40 1.99
CA VAL A 100 -12.01 5.48 1.41
C VAL A 100 -10.99 5.06 2.46
N ALA A 101 -10.39 6.01 3.17
CA ALA A 101 -9.42 5.73 4.23
C ALA A 101 -10.03 4.89 5.35
N MET A 102 -11.28 5.14 5.71
CA MET A 102 -11.99 4.33 6.70
C MET A 102 -12.21 2.88 6.21
N ARG A 103 -12.61 2.68 4.95
CA ARG A 103 -12.83 1.33 4.39
C ARG A 103 -11.55 0.54 4.19
N LEU A 104 -10.47 1.22 3.85
CA LEU A 104 -9.15 0.62 3.64
C LEU A 104 -8.32 0.57 4.93
N SER A 105 -8.86 1.07 6.04
CA SER A 105 -8.17 1.12 7.32
C SER A 105 -7.75 -0.27 7.78
N GLY A 106 -6.53 -0.34 8.32
CA GLY A 106 -5.91 -1.60 8.74
C GLY A 106 -5.26 -2.41 7.62
N GLN A 107 -5.52 -2.09 6.34
CA GLN A 107 -4.91 -2.76 5.19
C GLN A 107 -3.87 -1.88 4.48
N ILE A 108 -4.16 -0.58 4.36
CA ILE A 108 -3.24 0.47 3.92
C ILE A 108 -3.56 1.73 4.73
N ARG A 109 -2.64 2.69 4.80
CA ARG A 109 -2.85 3.94 5.55
C ARG A 109 -2.50 5.16 4.69
N PRO A 110 -3.20 6.29 4.81
CA PRO A 110 -2.79 7.51 4.11
C PRO A 110 -1.44 8.03 4.65
N THR A 111 -0.62 8.59 3.78
CA THR A 111 0.69 9.18 4.17
C THR A 111 0.53 10.53 4.87
N SER A 112 -0.52 11.29 4.54
CA SER A 112 -0.86 12.54 5.24
C SER A 112 -2.34 12.59 5.60
N LEU A 113 -2.61 12.88 6.89
CA LEU A 113 -3.95 13.13 7.39
C LEU A 113 -4.50 14.50 6.94
N SER A 114 -3.65 15.42 6.47
CA SER A 114 -4.10 16.73 5.98
C SER A 114 -4.96 16.64 4.71
N CYS A 115 -4.90 15.51 4.00
CA CYS A 115 -5.74 15.23 2.83
C CYS A 115 -7.19 14.89 3.20
N PHE A 116 -7.51 14.77 4.50
CA PHE A 116 -8.80 14.32 5.00
C PHE A 116 -9.37 15.39 5.95
N PRO A 117 -10.39 16.17 5.54
CA PRO A 117 -11.07 17.06 6.46
C PRO A 117 -11.84 16.20 7.47
N PHE A 118 -11.42 16.26 8.74
CA PHE A 118 -12.14 15.63 9.87
C PHE A 118 -13.43 16.39 10.20
#